data_AF-A0A448YFG0-F1
#
_entry.id   AF-A0A448YFG0-F1
#
_cell.length_a   1.000
_cell.length_b   1.000
_cell.length_c   1.000
_cell.angle_alpha   90.00
_cell.angle_beta   90.00
_cell.angle_gamma   90.00
#
_symmetry.space_group_name_H-M   'P 1'
#
loop_
_entity.id
_entity.type
_entity.pdbx_description
1 polymer ?
#
loop_
_entity_poly.entity_id
_entity_poly.type
_entity_poly.pdbx_seq_one_letter_code
_entity_poly.pdbx_strand_id
1 'polypeptide(L)'
;MLVKQNVILEFYRTLQRDICNVPLDSLAKKRLSLYVHREFRNPISRNDKNDLLYKRLENGKQLQELLEGVRLKGDCMAVKRLLGIAFIDSQPIKERLPSWLYRFVHAHRTGRYNRIMLYENYGMLLKTRHLIDRFQSNKPLLKNYYSKLAESMFESTPDSQTISQIINGEKPSIDEKYAQKQCCDDDIALLMKLRVQYKSKVQTKTKAPSFDVDIPPSRFGLPLTHPRLFNLVVNKLAKIQDYFGRYTPLSVADLEYLDRLVVSDFLKQNPSVCRGYDEFIRVSFAISDDAMVILPKLNLRIFPASENLLEYYKKAGE
;
A
#
# COMPACT_ATOMS: atom_id res chain seq x y z
N MET A 1 15.16 -20.54 -34.95
CA MET A 1 15.37 -19.37 -34.04
C MET A 1 14.70 -18.10 -34.59
N LEU A 2 14.81 -17.83 -35.89
CA LEU A 2 14.18 -16.69 -36.59
C LEU A 2 12.63 -16.63 -36.50
N VAL A 3 11.95 -17.77 -36.63
CA VAL A 3 10.46 -17.84 -36.55
C VAL A 3 9.94 -17.35 -35.19
N LYS A 4 10.60 -17.72 -34.07
CA LYS A 4 10.20 -17.29 -32.72
C LYS A 4 10.40 -15.79 -32.52
N GLN A 5 11.44 -15.20 -33.11
CA GLN A 5 11.69 -13.76 -33.02
C GLN A 5 10.64 -12.95 -33.78
N ASN A 6 10.23 -13.40 -34.98
CA ASN A 6 9.19 -12.72 -35.76
C ASN A 6 7.84 -12.74 -35.05
N VAL A 7 7.47 -13.84 -34.39
CA VAL A 7 6.22 -13.93 -33.61
C VAL A 7 6.23 -12.95 -32.44
N ILE A 8 7.35 -12.84 -31.71
CA ILE A 8 7.48 -11.91 -30.59
C ILE A 8 7.42 -10.46 -31.07
N LEU A 9 8.05 -10.15 -32.21
CA LEU A 9 8.03 -8.82 -32.80
C LEU A 9 6.62 -8.42 -33.26
N GLU A 10 5.88 -9.35 -33.88
CA GLU A 10 4.50 -9.07 -34.29
C GLU A 10 3.58 -8.91 -33.08
N PHE A 11 3.77 -9.74 -32.03
CA PHE A 11 3.04 -9.58 -30.78
C PHE A 11 3.28 -8.21 -30.12
N TYR A 12 4.55 -7.77 -30.06
CA TYR A 12 4.90 -6.43 -29.60
C TYR A 12 4.22 -5.33 -30.43
N ARG A 13 4.21 -5.45 -31.77
CA ARG A 13 3.54 -4.48 -32.65
C ARG A 13 2.04 -4.45 -32.42
N THR A 14 1.40 -5.60 -32.23
CA THR A 14 -0.02 -5.68 -31.90
C THR A 14 -0.34 -4.95 -30.61
N LEU A 15 0.44 -5.19 -29.54
CA LEU A 15 0.28 -4.45 -28.27
C LEU A 15 0.40 -2.94 -28.46
N GLN A 16 1.37 -2.47 -29.24
CA GLN A 16 1.54 -1.04 -29.52
C GLN A 16 0.35 -0.45 -30.29
N ARG A 17 -0.17 -1.17 -31.30
CA ARG A 17 -1.38 -0.76 -32.04
C ARG A 17 -2.60 -0.71 -31.12
N ASP A 18 -2.77 -1.72 -30.27
CA ASP A 18 -3.89 -1.78 -29.33
C ASP A 18 -3.84 -0.61 -28.33
N ILE A 19 -2.67 -0.30 -27.76
CA ILE A 19 -2.49 0.86 -26.87
C ILE A 19 -2.92 2.17 -27.54
N CYS A 20 -2.56 2.39 -28.80
CA CYS A 20 -2.97 3.58 -29.55
C CYS A 20 -4.50 3.69 -29.69
N ASN A 21 -5.17 2.55 -29.85
CA ASN A 21 -6.60 2.46 -30.15
C ASN A 21 -7.52 2.45 -28.91
N VAL A 22 -6.99 2.22 -27.69
CA VAL A 22 -7.82 2.29 -26.47
C VAL A 22 -8.20 3.75 -26.17
N PRO A 23 -9.42 4.06 -25.70
CA PRO A 23 -9.84 5.42 -25.32
C PRO A 23 -9.23 5.91 -23.98
N LEU A 24 -7.91 5.79 -23.80
CA LEU A 24 -7.16 6.38 -22.68
C LEU A 24 -6.56 7.73 -23.06
N ASP A 25 -6.20 8.52 -22.05
CA ASP A 25 -5.50 9.79 -22.24
C ASP A 25 -4.10 9.60 -22.85
N SER A 26 -3.57 10.66 -23.45
CA SER A 26 -2.30 10.62 -24.19
C SER A 26 -1.10 10.27 -23.29
N LEU A 27 -1.12 10.67 -22.02
CA LEU A 27 -0.05 10.37 -21.07
C LEU A 27 -0.07 8.89 -20.67
N ALA A 28 -1.25 8.34 -20.35
CA ALA A 28 -1.43 6.93 -20.06
C ALA A 28 -0.99 6.06 -21.24
N LYS A 29 -1.39 6.39 -22.47
CA LYS A 29 -0.95 5.70 -23.69
C LYS A 29 0.58 5.73 -23.84
N LYS A 30 1.19 6.90 -23.68
CA LYS A 30 2.64 7.07 -23.77
C LYS A 30 3.37 6.18 -22.74
N ARG A 31 2.88 6.13 -21.51
CA ARG A 31 3.48 5.33 -20.43
C ARG A 31 3.30 3.83 -20.63
N LEU A 32 2.14 3.38 -21.09
CA LEU A 32 1.91 1.99 -21.47
C LEU A 32 2.84 1.57 -22.62
N SER A 33 3.00 2.42 -23.64
CA SER A 33 3.90 2.17 -24.75
C SER A 33 5.35 2.02 -24.28
N LEU A 34 5.83 2.90 -23.40
CA LEU A 34 7.15 2.84 -22.79
C LEU A 34 7.33 1.60 -21.91
N TYR A 35 6.31 1.22 -21.14
CA TYR A 35 6.31 -0.01 -20.34
C TYR A 35 6.49 -1.24 -21.22
N VAL A 36 5.67 -1.39 -22.26
CA VAL A 36 5.80 -2.49 -23.24
C VAL A 36 7.17 -2.44 -23.91
N HIS A 37 7.65 -1.27 -24.30
CA HIS A 37 8.98 -1.16 -24.88
C HIS A 37 10.08 -1.67 -23.94
N ARG A 38 10.03 -1.32 -22.65
CA ARG A 38 11.00 -1.80 -21.64
C ARG A 38 10.96 -3.33 -21.47
N GLU A 39 9.77 -3.91 -21.41
CA GLU A 39 9.60 -5.37 -21.26
C GLU A 39 10.17 -6.15 -22.45
N PHE A 40 10.04 -5.62 -23.67
CA PHE A 40 10.45 -6.30 -24.90
C PHE A 40 11.83 -5.87 -25.45
N ARG A 41 12.43 -4.76 -24.96
CA ARG A 41 13.75 -4.26 -25.39
C ARG A 41 14.93 -5.10 -24.89
N ASN A 42 14.80 -5.70 -23.69
CA ASN A 42 15.92 -6.39 -23.07
C ASN A 42 16.22 -7.73 -23.79
N PRO A 43 17.44 -7.92 -24.37
CA PRO A 43 17.78 -9.14 -25.06
C PRO A 43 17.73 -10.33 -24.10
N ILE A 44 17.11 -11.41 -24.54
CA ILE A 44 17.00 -12.64 -23.75
C ILE A 44 18.40 -13.27 -23.73
N SER A 45 19.09 -13.13 -22.60
CA SER A 45 20.39 -13.78 -22.37
C SER A 45 20.26 -15.29 -22.60
N ARG A 46 21.30 -15.90 -23.18
CA ARG A 46 21.28 -17.32 -23.61
C ARG A 46 21.00 -18.31 -22.46
N ASN A 47 21.19 -17.90 -21.21
CA ASN A 47 21.17 -18.80 -20.05
C ASN A 47 19.83 -18.83 -19.27
N ASP A 48 18.90 -17.88 -19.47
CA ASP A 48 17.59 -17.80 -18.76
C ASP A 48 16.37 -17.94 -19.70
N LYS A 49 16.58 -18.60 -20.85
CA LYS A 49 15.83 -18.34 -22.09
C LYS A 49 14.34 -18.64 -22.11
N ASN A 50 13.85 -19.57 -21.29
CA ASN A 50 12.46 -20.03 -21.40
C ASN A 50 11.57 -19.35 -20.37
N ASP A 51 11.87 -19.47 -19.08
CA ASP A 51 10.95 -19.01 -18.02
C ASP A 51 10.74 -17.50 -18.03
N LEU A 52 11.79 -16.71 -18.27
CA LEU A 52 11.67 -15.26 -18.35
C LEU A 52 10.89 -14.81 -19.58
N LEU A 53 11.10 -15.49 -20.72
CA LEU A 53 10.37 -15.21 -21.95
C LEU A 53 8.89 -15.59 -21.81
N TYR A 54 8.58 -16.75 -21.24
CA TYR A 54 7.21 -17.18 -20.98
C TYR A 54 6.50 -16.19 -20.06
N LYS A 55 7.13 -15.75 -18.96
CA LYS A 55 6.57 -14.71 -18.08
C LYS A 55 6.30 -13.40 -18.83
N ARG A 56 7.22 -12.95 -19.69
CA ARG A 56 7.01 -11.73 -20.50
C ARG A 56 5.84 -11.86 -21.47
N LEU A 57 5.73 -13.01 -22.14
CA LEU A 57 4.63 -13.29 -23.06
C LEU A 57 3.29 -13.42 -22.33
N GLU A 58 3.28 -14.05 -21.16
CA GLU A 58 2.12 -14.15 -20.29
C GLU A 58 1.66 -12.76 -19.81
N ASN A 59 2.58 -11.94 -19.32
CA ASN A 59 2.29 -10.56 -18.93
C ASN A 59 1.79 -9.74 -20.12
N GLY A 60 2.37 -9.92 -21.31
CA GLY A 60 1.92 -9.27 -22.53
C GLY A 60 0.51 -9.71 -22.93
N LYS A 61 0.17 -11.00 -22.78
CA LYS A 61 -1.16 -11.53 -23.08
C LYS A 61 -2.20 -10.96 -22.11
N GLN A 62 -1.88 -10.93 -20.82
CA GLN A 62 -2.72 -10.28 -19.81
C GLN A 62 -2.96 -8.80 -20.14
N LEU A 63 -1.91 -8.09 -20.61
CA LEU A 63 -2.06 -6.71 -21.06
C LEU A 63 -2.99 -6.60 -22.27
N GLN A 64 -2.86 -7.48 -23.26
CA GLN A 64 -3.74 -7.53 -24.42
C GLN A 64 -5.22 -7.72 -24.01
N GLU A 65 -5.50 -8.66 -23.11
CA GLU A 65 -6.84 -8.91 -22.59
C GLU A 65 -7.43 -7.68 -21.89
N LEU A 66 -6.62 -6.91 -21.15
CA LEU A 66 -7.05 -5.65 -20.55
C LEU A 66 -7.37 -4.59 -21.62
N LEU A 67 -6.51 -4.43 -22.62
CA LEU A 67 -6.73 -3.47 -23.72
C LEU A 67 -8.00 -3.79 -24.51
N GLU A 68 -8.24 -5.07 -24.81
CA GLU A 68 -9.46 -5.55 -25.44
C GLU A 68 -10.70 -5.36 -24.55
N GLY A 69 -10.58 -5.64 -23.25
CA GLY A 69 -11.65 -5.41 -22.28
C GLY A 69 -12.11 -3.95 -22.23
N VAL A 70 -11.18 -2.99 -22.33
CA VAL A 70 -11.54 -1.57 -22.42
C VAL A 70 -12.14 -1.24 -23.78
N ARG A 71 -11.51 -1.66 -24.88
CA ARG A 71 -11.94 -1.32 -26.25
C ARG A 71 -13.34 -1.86 -26.57
N LEU A 72 -13.63 -3.10 -26.19
CA LEU A 72 -14.86 -3.80 -26.57
C LEU A 72 -15.99 -3.61 -25.57
N LYS A 73 -15.67 -3.52 -24.27
CA LYS A 73 -16.67 -3.60 -23.19
C LYS A 73 -16.70 -2.36 -22.29
N GLY A 74 -15.75 -1.43 -22.43
CA GLY A 74 -15.59 -0.33 -21.46
C GLY A 74 -15.36 -0.85 -20.04
N ASP A 75 -14.64 -1.96 -19.88
CA ASP A 75 -14.46 -2.59 -18.57
C ASP A 75 -13.71 -1.67 -17.60
N CYS A 76 -14.46 -1.16 -16.61
CA CYS A 76 -13.97 -0.30 -15.54
C CYS A 76 -12.76 -0.89 -14.79
N MET A 77 -12.75 -2.20 -14.54
CA MET A 77 -11.65 -2.86 -13.82
C MET A 77 -10.41 -2.98 -14.70
N ALA A 78 -10.60 -3.20 -16.00
CA ALA A 78 -9.51 -3.19 -16.96
C ALA A 78 -8.89 -1.79 -17.10
N VAL A 79 -9.71 -0.73 -17.18
CA VAL A 79 -9.24 0.66 -17.17
C VAL A 79 -8.42 0.94 -15.91
N LYS A 80 -8.94 0.63 -14.72
CA LYS A 80 -8.24 0.84 -13.44
C LYS A 80 -6.87 0.13 -13.41
N ARG A 81 -6.80 -1.09 -13.93
CA ARG A 81 -5.53 -1.85 -14.03
C ARG A 81 -4.56 -1.23 -15.02
N LEU A 82 -5.02 -0.83 -16.20
CA LEU A 82 -4.18 -0.15 -17.20
C LEU A 82 -3.62 1.17 -16.65
N LEU A 83 -4.40 1.93 -15.88
CA LEU A 83 -3.93 3.13 -15.18
C LEU A 83 -2.91 2.80 -14.09
N GLY A 84 -3.10 1.69 -13.36
CA GLY A 84 -2.08 1.15 -12.45
C GLY A 84 -0.76 0.89 -13.18
N ILE A 85 -0.78 0.18 -14.30
CA ILE A 85 0.43 -0.07 -15.09
C ILE A 85 1.04 1.24 -15.58
N ALA A 86 0.22 2.15 -16.10
CA ALA A 86 0.68 3.41 -16.65
C ALA A 86 1.31 4.33 -15.58
N PHE A 87 0.69 4.50 -14.42
CA PHE A 87 1.11 5.50 -13.42
C PHE A 87 1.93 4.92 -12.26
N ILE A 88 1.91 3.60 -12.05
CA ILE A 88 2.62 2.94 -10.95
C ILE A 88 3.75 2.07 -11.52
N ASP A 89 3.45 1.12 -12.41
CA ASP A 89 4.43 0.08 -12.80
C ASP A 89 5.42 0.55 -13.89
N SER A 90 5.00 1.50 -14.72
CA SER A 90 5.85 2.08 -15.77
C SER A 90 6.98 2.93 -15.19
N GLN A 91 6.76 3.54 -14.02
CA GLN A 91 7.69 4.49 -13.41
C GLN A 91 8.49 3.88 -12.25
N PRO A 92 9.81 4.08 -12.20
CA PRO A 92 10.63 3.70 -11.05
C PRO A 92 10.08 4.31 -9.76
N ILE A 93 10.05 3.51 -8.69
CA ILE A 93 9.55 3.97 -7.38
C ILE A 93 10.32 5.18 -6.83
N LYS A 94 11.61 5.32 -7.17
CA LYS A 94 12.45 6.47 -6.82
C LYS A 94 11.96 7.79 -7.41
N GLU A 95 11.33 7.76 -8.60
CA GLU A 95 10.83 8.96 -9.28
C GLU A 95 9.44 9.37 -8.79
N ARG A 96 8.75 8.45 -8.10
CA ARG A 96 7.39 8.68 -7.59
C ARG A 96 7.33 9.12 -6.13
N LEU A 97 8.40 8.85 -5.38
CA LEU A 97 8.45 9.10 -3.95
C LEU A 97 9.44 10.22 -3.60
N PRO A 98 9.15 11.01 -2.56
CA PRO A 98 10.17 11.79 -1.89
C PRO A 98 11.40 10.95 -1.55
N SER A 99 12.59 11.56 -1.62
CA SER A 99 13.85 10.87 -1.40
C SER A 99 13.92 10.16 -0.06
N TRP A 100 13.36 10.76 1.00
CA TRP A 100 13.31 10.16 2.34
C TRP A 100 12.42 8.91 2.36
N LEU A 101 11.26 8.94 1.69
CA LEU A 101 10.30 7.85 1.69
C LEU A 101 10.82 6.66 0.88
N TYR A 102 11.47 6.95 -0.26
CA TYR A 102 12.17 5.92 -1.03
C TYR A 102 13.23 5.21 -0.17
N ARG A 103 14.09 5.97 0.53
CA ARG A 103 15.10 5.38 1.43
C ARG A 103 14.47 4.60 2.58
N PHE A 104 13.36 5.10 3.13
CA PHE A 104 12.62 4.44 4.20
C PHE A 104 12.05 3.10 3.76
N VAL A 105 11.34 3.03 2.64
CA VAL A 105 10.72 1.79 2.13
C VAL A 105 11.76 0.71 1.84
N HIS A 106 12.94 1.11 1.39
CA HIS A 106 14.05 0.19 1.09
C HIS A 106 15.04 -0.01 2.26
N ALA A 107 14.81 0.61 3.41
CA ALA A 107 15.67 0.42 4.58
C ALA A 107 15.53 -1.02 5.12
N HIS A 108 16.68 -1.66 5.37
CA HIS A 108 16.71 -2.98 5.98
C HIS A 108 16.12 -2.92 7.39
N ARG A 109 15.28 -3.90 7.72
CA ARG A 109 14.57 -3.99 9.01
C ARG A 109 14.82 -5.29 9.76
N THR A 110 15.55 -6.22 9.16
CA THR A 110 15.88 -7.53 9.71
C THR A 110 17.28 -7.52 10.32
N GLY A 111 17.43 -8.14 11.49
CA GLY A 111 18.69 -8.14 12.26
C GLY A 111 18.80 -6.97 13.24
N ARG A 112 19.56 -7.17 14.32
CA ARG A 112 19.66 -6.23 15.45
C ARG A 112 20.15 -4.85 15.02
N TYR A 113 21.25 -4.80 14.27
CA TYR A 113 21.85 -3.55 13.78
C TYR A 113 20.89 -2.75 12.90
N ASN A 114 20.27 -3.39 11.91
CA ASN A 114 19.34 -2.72 11.00
C ASN A 114 18.09 -2.17 11.71
N ARG A 115 17.61 -2.84 12.76
CA ARG A 115 16.49 -2.34 13.58
C ARG A 115 16.88 -1.08 14.36
N ILE A 116 18.11 -1.01 14.86
CA ILE A 116 18.64 0.19 15.53
C ILE A 116 18.73 1.34 14.52
N MET A 117 19.36 1.10 13.36
CA MET A 117 19.44 2.10 12.29
C MET A 117 18.06 2.56 11.79
N LEU A 118 17.07 1.66 11.72
CA LEU A 118 15.70 2.01 11.34
C LEU A 118 15.06 2.94 12.38
N TYR A 119 15.26 2.65 13.67
CA TYR A 119 14.77 3.48 14.76
C TYR A 119 15.46 4.86 14.79
N GLU A 120 16.78 4.91 14.68
CA GLU A 120 17.55 6.15 14.73
C GLU A 120 17.21 7.08 13.55
N ASN A 121 17.12 6.53 12.34
CA ASN A 121 16.87 7.35 11.14
C ASN A 121 15.41 7.76 10.95
N TYR A 122 14.45 6.97 11.45
CA TYR A 122 13.04 7.15 11.11
C TYR A 122 12.09 7.14 12.31
N GLY A 123 12.58 6.92 13.53
CA GLY A 123 11.76 6.95 14.75
C GLY A 123 11.06 8.30 14.96
N MET A 124 11.72 9.39 14.55
CA MET A 124 11.17 10.76 14.60
C MET A 124 9.95 10.99 13.70
N LEU A 125 9.68 10.09 12.73
CA LEU A 125 8.46 10.17 11.93
C LEU A 125 7.22 9.88 12.78
N LEU A 126 7.38 9.21 13.93
CA LEU A 126 6.27 8.80 14.77
C LEU A 126 5.98 9.81 15.87
N LYS A 127 4.70 10.12 16.06
CA LYS A 127 4.21 10.91 17.19
C LYS A 127 3.84 9.97 18.32
N THR A 128 4.56 10.04 19.43
CA THR A 128 4.28 9.22 20.61
C THR A 128 3.19 9.87 21.45
N ARG A 129 2.17 9.07 21.82
CA ARG A 129 1.10 9.49 22.72
C ARG A 129 1.03 8.51 23.89
N HIS A 130 1.19 9.00 25.10
CA HIS A 130 1.07 8.13 26.27
C HIS A 130 -0.40 7.97 26.63
N LEU A 131 -0.89 6.72 26.70
CA LEU A 131 -2.28 6.47 27.02
C LEU A 131 -2.63 6.87 28.46
N ILE A 132 -1.63 6.99 29.34
CA ILE A 132 -1.79 7.50 30.71
C ILE A 132 -2.39 8.92 30.72
N ASP A 133 -2.19 9.70 29.66
CA ASP A 133 -2.74 11.07 29.51
C ASP A 133 -4.27 11.10 29.50
N ARG A 134 -4.95 9.95 29.38
CA ARG A 134 -6.41 9.88 29.52
C ARG A 134 -6.86 9.98 30.97
N PHE A 135 -5.96 9.81 31.95
CA PHE A 135 -6.24 9.87 33.38
C PHE A 135 -5.94 11.25 33.99
N GLN A 136 -6.19 12.34 33.25
CA GLN A 136 -5.89 13.73 33.66
C GLN A 136 -6.50 14.12 35.02
N SER A 137 -7.61 13.48 35.40
CA SER A 137 -8.25 13.65 36.71
C SER A 137 -7.43 13.10 37.88
N ASN A 138 -6.48 12.19 37.64
CA ASN A 138 -5.62 11.59 38.66
C ASN A 138 -4.18 12.11 38.56
N LYS A 139 -3.99 13.37 38.99
CA LYS A 139 -2.69 14.07 38.96
C LYS A 139 -1.53 13.32 39.66
N PRO A 140 -1.73 12.66 40.83
CA PRO A 140 -0.66 11.89 41.47
C PRO A 140 -0.14 10.72 40.63
N LEU A 141 -1.04 9.98 39.98
CA LEU A 141 -0.69 8.87 39.10
C LEU A 141 0.15 9.35 37.91
N LEU A 142 -0.27 10.44 37.26
CA LEU A 142 0.46 11.05 36.16
C LEU A 142 1.84 11.55 36.60
N LYS A 143 1.93 12.23 37.75
CA LYS A 143 3.19 12.72 38.30
C LYS A 143 4.19 11.57 38.53
N ASN A 144 3.73 10.48 39.14
CA ASN A 144 4.56 9.29 39.40
C ASN A 144 4.98 8.57 38.11
N TYR A 145 4.08 8.50 37.11
CA TYR A 145 4.41 7.93 35.81
C TYR A 145 5.53 8.72 35.11
N TYR A 146 5.41 10.05 35.04
CA TYR A 146 6.38 10.89 34.36
C TYR A 146 7.69 11.06 35.14
N SER A 147 7.67 11.02 36.48
CA SER A 147 8.91 11.01 37.28
C SER A 147 9.72 9.74 37.00
N LYS A 148 9.07 8.57 37.00
CA LYS A 148 9.73 7.29 36.67
C LYS A 148 10.16 7.19 35.22
N LEU A 149 9.41 7.82 34.30
CA LEU A 149 9.82 7.90 32.90
C LEU A 149 11.11 8.72 32.77
N ALA A 150 11.19 9.86 33.46
CA ALA A 150 12.39 10.69 33.47
C ALA A 150 13.59 9.92 34.04
N GLU A 151 13.44 9.28 35.21
CA GLU A 151 14.47 8.42 35.83
C GLU A 151 14.98 7.36 34.83
N SER A 152 14.08 6.66 34.15
CA SER A 152 14.44 5.63 33.18
C SER A 152 15.18 6.16 31.93
N MET A 153 15.00 7.44 31.57
CA MET A 153 15.73 8.07 30.45
C MET A 153 17.15 8.49 30.84
N PHE A 154 17.42 8.70 32.13
CA PHE A 154 18.77 8.95 32.64
C PHE A 154 19.58 7.67 32.85
N GLU A 155 18.93 6.53 33.12
CA GLU A 155 19.59 5.22 33.29
C GLU A 155 19.94 4.50 31.97
N SER A 156 19.75 5.15 30.81
CA SER A 156 20.07 4.59 29.49
C SER A 156 21.56 4.59 29.10
N THR A 157 22.46 4.38 30.06
CA THR A 157 23.80 3.82 29.80
C THR A 157 23.79 2.39 30.32
N PRO A 158 23.96 1.36 29.47
CA PRO A 158 23.82 -0.01 29.90
C PRO A 158 25.05 -0.42 30.70
N ASP A 159 24.92 -0.53 32.03
CA ASP A 159 25.76 -1.46 32.77
C ASP A 159 25.31 -2.88 32.38
N SER A 160 26.21 -3.57 31.69
CA SER A 160 26.04 -4.94 31.23
C SER A 160 25.62 -5.85 32.38
N GLN A 161 24.36 -6.27 32.40
CA GLN A 161 23.96 -7.41 33.22
C GLN A 161 24.59 -8.67 32.61
N THR A 162 25.46 -9.31 33.40
CA THR A 162 26.18 -10.52 33.05
C THR A 162 25.20 -11.70 32.92
N ILE A 163 25.43 -12.53 31.90
CA ILE A 163 24.68 -13.75 31.54
C ILE A 163 24.45 -14.70 32.74
N SER A 164 25.24 -14.56 33.80
CA SER A 164 25.15 -15.24 35.10
C SER A 164 23.77 -15.19 35.76
N GLN A 165 22.96 -14.13 35.53
CA GLN A 165 21.62 -14.00 36.14
C GLN A 165 20.53 -14.80 35.42
N ILE A 166 20.77 -15.23 34.17
CA ILE A 166 19.81 -16.02 33.36
C ILE A 166 19.94 -17.52 33.66
N ILE A 167 21.08 -17.95 34.20
CA ILE A 167 21.44 -19.38 34.39
C ILE A 167 20.75 -20.00 35.63
N ASN A 168 20.22 -19.22 36.57
CA ASN A 168 19.64 -19.74 37.83
C ASN A 168 18.15 -20.16 37.76
N GLY A 169 17.63 -20.46 36.56
CA GLY A 169 16.84 -21.69 36.41
C GLY A 169 15.48 -21.86 37.10
N GLU A 170 14.70 -20.82 37.37
CA GLU A 170 13.26 -21.00 37.69
C GLU A 170 12.37 -20.57 36.51
N LYS A 171 11.83 -21.56 35.79
CA LYS A 171 10.75 -21.36 34.82
C LYS A 171 9.41 -21.36 35.55
N PRO A 172 8.52 -20.38 35.34
CA PRO A 172 7.14 -20.51 35.81
C PRO A 172 6.44 -21.64 35.03
N SER A 173 5.69 -22.49 35.73
CA SER A 173 4.83 -23.51 35.13
C SER A 173 3.71 -22.85 34.33
N ILE A 174 3.47 -23.36 33.13
CA ILE A 174 2.33 -22.97 32.30
C ILE A 174 1.23 -23.99 32.57
N ASP A 175 0.11 -23.54 33.11
CA ASP A 175 -1.10 -24.36 33.26
C ASP A 175 -1.70 -24.68 31.89
N GLU A 176 -1.54 -25.93 31.44
CA GLU A 176 -2.16 -26.48 30.23
C GLU A 176 -3.63 -26.86 30.44
N LYS A 177 -4.46 -25.93 30.92
CA LYS A 177 -5.90 -26.18 31.12
C LYS A 177 -6.82 -25.20 30.40
N TYR A 178 -6.50 -24.78 29.18
CA TYR A 178 -7.50 -24.20 28.28
C TYR A 178 -7.19 -24.47 26.81
N ALA A 179 -7.35 -25.72 26.39
CA ALA A 179 -7.51 -26.04 24.98
C ALA A 179 -8.44 -27.24 24.85
N GLN A 180 -9.74 -26.98 24.75
CA GLN A 180 -10.68 -27.78 23.95
C GLN A 180 -12.07 -27.13 23.98
N LYS A 181 -12.39 -26.41 22.91
CA LYS A 181 -13.75 -26.34 22.37
C LYS A 181 -13.61 -26.50 20.87
N GLN A 182 -13.99 -27.68 20.37
CA GLN A 182 -14.22 -27.89 18.94
C GLN A 182 -15.31 -26.92 18.49
N CYS A 183 -14.97 -26.11 17.50
CA CYS A 183 -15.89 -25.23 16.80
C CYS A 183 -15.98 -25.78 15.38
N CYS A 184 -17.19 -26.01 14.86
CA CYS A 184 -17.41 -26.60 13.54
C CYS A 184 -16.66 -25.81 12.45
N ASP A 185 -15.74 -26.50 11.75
CA ASP A 185 -14.83 -25.91 10.78
C ASP A 185 -15.54 -25.23 9.58
N ASP A 186 -16.75 -25.69 9.24
CA ASP A 186 -17.52 -25.18 8.09
C ASP A 186 -18.13 -23.79 8.33
N ASP A 187 -18.61 -23.52 9.54
CA ASP A 187 -19.16 -22.21 9.91
C ASP A 187 -18.06 -21.15 10.03
N ILE A 188 -16.87 -21.56 10.51
CA ILE A 188 -15.68 -20.70 10.53
C ILE A 188 -15.25 -20.38 9.11
N ALA A 189 -15.22 -21.35 8.20
CA ALA A 189 -14.86 -21.14 6.80
C ALA A 189 -15.86 -20.21 6.09
N LEU A 190 -17.16 -20.38 6.34
CA LEU A 190 -18.22 -19.52 5.82
C LEU A 190 -18.13 -18.10 6.38
N LEU A 191 -17.93 -17.94 7.69
CA LEU A 191 -17.72 -16.65 8.35
C LEU A 191 -16.44 -15.97 7.87
N MET A 192 -15.37 -16.70 7.58
CA MET A 192 -14.15 -16.14 6.99
C MET A 192 -14.40 -15.68 5.54
N LYS A 193 -15.12 -16.46 4.72
CA LYS A 193 -15.52 -16.03 3.36
C LYS A 193 -16.39 -14.78 3.40
N LEU A 194 -17.40 -14.75 4.26
CA LEU A 194 -18.28 -13.58 4.45
C LEU A 194 -17.50 -12.38 4.99
N ARG A 195 -16.56 -12.58 5.90
CA ARG A 195 -15.68 -11.52 6.43
C ARG A 195 -14.73 -10.98 5.36
N VAL A 196 -14.24 -11.81 4.44
CA VAL A 196 -13.41 -11.41 3.31
C VAL A 196 -14.24 -10.63 2.28
N GLN A 197 -15.43 -11.12 1.94
CA GLN A 197 -16.37 -10.41 1.05
C GLN A 197 -16.89 -9.10 1.66
N TYR A 198 -17.11 -9.08 2.97
CA TYR A 198 -17.48 -7.87 3.70
C TYR A 198 -16.30 -6.91 3.77
N LYS A 199 -15.08 -7.36 4.07
CA LYS A 199 -13.87 -6.52 4.00
C LYS A 199 -13.65 -5.93 2.61
N SER A 200 -13.85 -6.72 1.55
CA SER A 200 -13.69 -6.25 0.17
C SER A 200 -14.77 -5.27 -0.26
N LYS A 201 -15.99 -5.38 0.29
CA LYS A 201 -17.11 -4.46 0.03
C LYS A 201 -17.17 -3.23 0.95
N VAL A 202 -16.64 -3.31 2.17
CA VAL A 202 -16.87 -2.29 3.22
C VAL A 202 -15.67 -1.39 3.47
N GLN A 203 -14.43 -1.80 3.16
CA GLN A 203 -13.27 -0.92 3.40
C GLN A 203 -12.14 -1.10 2.37
N THR A 204 -12.31 -0.49 1.20
CA THR A 204 -11.21 0.21 0.51
C THR A 204 -11.27 1.71 0.80
N LYS A 205 -11.38 2.07 2.08
CA LYS A 205 -10.66 3.26 2.54
C LYS A 205 -9.28 2.76 2.91
N THR A 206 -8.35 2.80 1.96
CA THR A 206 -6.90 2.76 2.17
C THR A 206 -6.54 3.92 3.11
N LYS A 207 -6.93 3.84 4.38
CA LYS A 207 -6.55 4.81 5.39
C LYS A 207 -5.05 4.64 5.55
N ALA A 208 -4.31 5.66 5.12
CA ALA A 208 -2.87 5.73 5.37
C ALA A 208 -2.60 5.40 6.83
N PRO A 209 -1.55 4.61 7.13
CA PRO A 209 -1.24 4.23 8.49
C PRO A 209 -0.98 5.51 9.29
N SER A 210 -1.63 5.65 10.45
CA SER A 210 -1.35 6.78 11.34
C SER A 210 0.12 6.71 11.78
N PHE A 211 0.78 7.85 11.80
CA PHE A 211 2.13 8.00 12.34
C PHE A 211 2.12 8.10 13.87
N ASP A 212 0.96 7.95 14.52
CA ASP A 212 0.84 7.98 15.96
C ASP A 212 1.14 6.61 16.57
N VAL A 213 1.80 6.64 17.71
CA VAL A 213 2.15 5.49 18.52
C VAL A 213 1.55 5.67 19.90
N ASP A 214 0.48 4.93 20.18
CA ASP A 214 -0.09 4.86 21.51
C ASP A 214 0.81 3.99 22.40
N ILE A 215 1.36 4.60 23.45
CA ILE A 215 2.21 3.94 24.45
C ILE A 215 1.33 3.61 25.67
N PRO A 216 0.98 2.33 25.88
CA PRO A 216 0.26 1.93 27.09
C PRO A 216 1.19 1.98 28.31
N PRO A 217 0.66 2.25 29.51
CA PRO A 217 1.39 1.94 30.73
C PRO A 217 1.58 0.43 30.87
N SER A 218 2.54 0.01 31.69
CA SER A 218 2.68 -1.37 32.13
C SER A 218 1.46 -1.80 32.97
N ARG A 219 1.35 -3.10 33.25
CA ARG A 219 0.30 -3.64 34.13
C ARG A 219 0.28 -3.02 35.53
N PHE A 220 1.40 -2.42 35.95
CA PHE A 220 1.55 -1.74 37.23
C PHE A 220 1.36 -0.22 37.15
N GLY A 221 0.89 0.30 36.02
CA GLY A 221 0.73 1.75 35.81
C GLY A 221 2.06 2.50 35.63
N LEU A 222 3.16 1.80 35.35
CA LEU A 222 4.50 2.36 35.17
C LEU A 222 4.83 2.56 33.68
N PRO A 223 5.82 3.40 33.31
CA PRO A 223 6.32 3.46 31.94
C PRO A 223 6.82 2.09 31.46
N LEU A 224 6.77 1.88 30.14
CA LEU A 224 7.37 0.70 29.53
C LEU A 224 8.89 0.81 29.56
N THR A 225 9.58 -0.33 29.65
CA THR A 225 11.04 -0.37 29.55
C THR A 225 11.53 0.06 28.17
N HIS A 226 12.74 0.62 28.08
CA HIS A 226 13.36 1.03 26.81
C HIS A 226 13.30 -0.04 25.71
N PRO A 227 13.65 -1.33 25.98
CA PRO A 227 13.55 -2.36 24.95
C PRO A 227 12.11 -2.59 24.45
N ARG A 228 11.11 -2.43 25.31
CA ARG A 228 9.69 -2.56 24.92
C ARG A 228 9.23 -1.38 24.08
N LEU A 229 9.61 -0.16 24.45
CA LEU A 229 9.34 1.05 23.66
C LEU A 229 9.99 0.97 22.28
N PHE A 230 11.28 0.63 22.23
CA PHE A 230 12.04 0.42 20.99
C PHE A 230 11.34 -0.59 20.07
N ASN A 231 10.98 -1.77 20.61
CA ASN A 231 10.29 -2.79 19.82
C ASN A 231 8.93 -2.31 19.29
N LEU A 232 8.19 -1.54 20.09
CA LEU A 232 6.89 -0.99 19.71
C LEU A 232 7.03 0.01 18.55
N VAL A 233 7.99 0.94 18.65
CA VAL A 233 8.32 1.89 17.58
C VAL A 233 8.78 1.18 16.31
N VAL A 234 9.74 0.26 16.40
CA VAL A 234 10.25 -0.47 15.23
C VAL A 234 9.16 -1.30 14.57
N ASN A 235 8.28 -1.95 15.33
CA ASN A 235 7.14 -2.67 14.77
C ASN A 235 6.14 -1.74 14.07
N LYS A 236 5.95 -0.52 14.58
CA LYS A 236 5.13 0.49 13.91
C LYS A 236 5.77 0.93 12.59
N LEU A 237 7.07 1.27 12.60
CA LEU A 237 7.81 1.62 11.39
C LEU A 237 7.73 0.50 10.34
N ALA A 238 7.92 -0.75 10.74
CA ALA A 238 7.81 -1.89 9.84
C ALA A 238 6.42 -2.01 9.20
N LYS A 239 5.35 -1.78 9.95
CA LYS A 239 3.97 -1.76 9.41
C LYS A 239 3.75 -0.62 8.41
N ILE A 240 4.36 0.54 8.65
CA ILE A 240 4.30 1.68 7.72
C ILE A 240 5.10 1.37 6.46
N GLN A 241 6.29 0.77 6.57
CA GLN A 241 7.06 0.29 5.41
C GLN A 241 6.26 -0.73 4.59
N ASP A 242 5.62 -1.72 5.25
CA ASP A 242 4.78 -2.71 4.57
C ASP A 242 3.60 -2.07 3.84
N TYR A 243 3.01 -1.03 4.43
CA TYR A 243 1.93 -0.29 3.79
C TYR A 243 2.42 0.39 2.51
N PHE A 244 3.51 1.15 2.56
CA PHE A 244 4.03 1.85 1.37
C PHE A 244 4.65 0.91 0.34
N GLY A 245 5.13 -0.26 0.76
CA GLY A 245 5.54 -1.32 -0.16
C GLY A 245 4.37 -1.98 -0.90
N ARG A 246 3.17 -2.02 -0.31
CA ARG A 246 1.96 -2.59 -0.92
C ARG A 246 1.11 -1.58 -1.67
N TYR A 247 1.03 -0.35 -1.16
CA TYR A 247 0.23 0.75 -1.69
C TYR A 247 1.17 1.87 -2.10
N THR A 248 1.70 1.77 -3.32
CA THR A 248 2.72 2.70 -3.79
C THR A 248 2.09 4.04 -4.20
N PRO A 249 2.53 5.18 -3.63
CA PRO A 249 2.02 6.49 -4.00
C PRO A 249 2.27 6.84 -5.48
N LEU A 250 1.46 7.76 -5.98
CA LEU A 250 1.76 8.49 -7.21
C LEU A 250 2.73 9.64 -6.93
N SER A 251 3.41 10.10 -7.98
CA SER A 251 4.09 11.39 -7.91
C SER A 251 3.06 12.52 -7.73
N VAL A 252 3.47 13.62 -7.10
CA VAL A 252 2.60 14.80 -6.93
C VAL A 252 2.13 15.33 -8.29
N ALA A 253 3.05 15.41 -9.27
CA ALA A 253 2.74 15.84 -10.63
C ALA A 253 1.68 14.96 -11.32
N ASP A 254 1.71 13.65 -11.09
CA ASP A 254 0.73 12.73 -11.66
C ASP A 254 -0.64 12.85 -11.02
N LEU A 255 -0.67 13.04 -9.70
CA LEU A 255 -1.91 13.30 -9.00
C LEU A 255 -2.56 14.61 -9.50
N GLU A 256 -1.76 15.66 -9.67
CA GLU A 256 -2.21 16.94 -10.24
C GLU A 256 -2.65 16.84 -11.70
N TYR A 257 -1.98 15.99 -12.50
CA TYR A 257 -2.39 15.69 -13.86
C TYR A 257 -3.77 15.03 -13.88
N LEU A 258 -3.96 14.00 -13.05
CA LEU A 258 -5.24 13.28 -12.96
C LEU A 258 -6.37 14.17 -12.45
N ASP A 259 -6.09 15.04 -11.48
CA ASP A 259 -7.07 16.03 -11.00
C ASP A 259 -7.46 17.03 -12.11
N ARG A 260 -6.52 17.46 -12.96
CA ARG A 260 -6.82 18.31 -14.13
C ARG A 260 -7.61 17.57 -15.20
N LEU A 261 -7.28 16.30 -15.45
CA LEU A 261 -7.95 15.47 -16.43
C LEU A 261 -9.44 15.29 -16.12
N VAL A 262 -9.78 15.26 -14.83
CA VAL A 262 -11.16 15.16 -14.34
C VAL A 262 -11.99 16.39 -14.70
N VAL A 263 -11.38 17.58 -14.71
CA VAL A 263 -12.05 18.84 -15.08
C VAL A 263 -12.07 19.04 -16.60
N SER A 264 -11.20 18.35 -17.32
CA SER A 264 -11.12 18.44 -18.78
C SER A 264 -12.30 17.75 -19.48
N ASP A 265 -12.55 18.12 -20.74
CA ASP A 265 -13.60 17.49 -21.55
C ASP A 265 -13.28 16.05 -21.98
N PHE A 266 -12.06 15.56 -21.72
CA PHE A 266 -11.65 14.20 -22.10
C PHE A 266 -12.61 13.12 -21.55
N LEU A 267 -12.94 13.16 -20.26
CA LEU A 267 -13.83 12.17 -19.65
C LEU A 267 -15.29 12.31 -20.10
N LYS A 268 -15.71 13.53 -20.50
CA LYS A 268 -17.03 13.76 -21.10
C LYS A 268 -17.09 13.14 -22.50
N GLN A 269 -16.01 13.25 -23.27
CA GLN A 269 -15.90 12.69 -24.62
C GLN A 269 -15.68 11.16 -24.62
N ASN A 270 -15.20 10.59 -23.51
CA ASN A 270 -14.91 9.17 -23.37
C ASN A 270 -15.64 8.55 -22.16
N PRO A 271 -16.99 8.47 -22.17
CA PRO A 271 -17.77 8.01 -21.02
C PRO A 271 -17.47 6.55 -20.63
N SER A 272 -17.05 5.73 -21.60
CA SER A 272 -16.71 4.31 -21.39
C SER A 272 -15.56 4.08 -20.41
N VAL A 273 -14.63 5.03 -20.28
CA VAL A 273 -13.49 4.91 -19.35
C VAL A 273 -13.66 5.71 -18.06
N CYS A 274 -14.66 6.60 -18.02
CA CYS A 274 -14.86 7.56 -16.93
C CYS A 274 -14.91 6.88 -15.55
N ARG A 275 -15.70 5.81 -15.41
CA ARG A 275 -15.82 5.06 -14.15
C ARG A 275 -14.49 4.43 -13.71
N GLY A 276 -13.69 3.94 -14.66
CA GLY A 276 -12.39 3.34 -14.39
C GLY A 276 -11.36 4.36 -13.90
N TYR A 277 -11.35 5.56 -14.49
CA TYR A 277 -10.55 6.69 -13.98
C TYR A 277 -11.01 7.11 -12.59
N ASP A 278 -12.32 7.18 -12.34
CA ASP A 278 -12.85 7.53 -11.02
C ASP A 278 -12.38 6.52 -9.95
N GLU A 279 -12.56 5.23 -10.21
CA GLU A 279 -12.15 4.14 -9.33
C GLU A 279 -10.64 4.08 -9.08
N PHE A 280 -9.82 4.45 -10.07
CA PHE A 280 -8.37 4.55 -9.91
C PHE A 280 -7.98 5.75 -9.06
N ILE A 281 -8.52 6.93 -9.38
CA ILE A 281 -8.14 8.16 -8.67
C ILE A 281 -8.62 8.09 -7.21
N ARG A 282 -9.82 7.57 -6.92
CA ARG A 282 -10.34 7.44 -5.53
C ARG A 282 -9.40 6.70 -4.58
N VAL A 283 -8.64 5.73 -5.09
CA VAL A 283 -7.70 4.93 -4.29
C VAL A 283 -6.26 5.45 -4.37
N SER A 284 -6.01 6.46 -5.20
CA SER A 284 -4.69 7.06 -5.41
C SER A 284 -4.41 8.15 -4.37
N PHE A 285 -3.13 8.35 -4.08
CA PHE A 285 -2.64 9.40 -3.20
C PHE A 285 -1.18 9.70 -3.54
N ALA A 286 -0.71 10.88 -3.14
CA ALA A 286 0.70 11.26 -3.22
C ALA A 286 1.22 11.62 -1.82
N ILE A 287 2.54 11.69 -1.67
CA ILE A 287 3.19 12.11 -0.43
C ILE A 287 4.12 13.27 -0.76
N SER A 288 3.99 14.39 -0.04
CA SER A 288 4.89 15.53 -0.17
C SER A 288 6.24 15.27 0.51
N ASP A 289 7.21 16.14 0.22
CA ASP A 289 8.50 16.10 0.91
C ASP A 289 8.35 16.25 2.44
N ASP A 290 7.35 17.00 2.90
CA ASP A 290 7.03 17.20 4.33
C ASP A 290 6.22 16.05 4.98
N ALA A 291 6.17 14.88 4.34
CA ALA A 291 5.44 13.70 4.81
C ALA A 291 3.92 13.88 4.95
N MET A 292 3.34 14.84 4.22
CA MET A 292 1.89 15.03 4.17
C MET A 292 1.27 14.15 3.09
N VAL A 293 0.18 13.47 3.43
CA VAL A 293 -0.61 12.70 2.47
C VAL A 293 -1.49 13.66 1.67
N ILE A 294 -1.24 13.74 0.36
CA ILE A 294 -2.04 14.51 -0.57
C ILE A 294 -3.09 13.57 -1.17
N LEU A 295 -4.35 13.93 -0.96
CA LEU A 295 -5.50 13.22 -1.51
C LEU A 295 -6.00 13.92 -2.79
N PRO A 296 -6.56 13.17 -3.75
CA PRO A 296 -7.13 13.73 -4.96
C PRO A 296 -8.32 14.65 -4.66
N LYS A 297 -8.53 15.65 -5.50
CA LYS A 297 -9.63 16.62 -5.39
C LYS A 297 -10.95 16.01 -5.89
N LEU A 298 -11.50 15.06 -5.12
CA LEU A 298 -12.73 14.35 -5.45
C LEU A 298 -14.01 15.21 -5.32
N ASN A 299 -13.97 16.25 -4.49
CA ASN A 299 -15.15 17.07 -4.16
C ASN A 299 -15.67 17.95 -5.30
N LEU A 300 -14.94 18.03 -6.42
CA LEU A 300 -15.35 18.76 -7.64
C LEU A 300 -16.08 17.87 -8.66
N ARG A 301 -16.35 16.60 -8.31
CA ARG A 301 -16.86 15.59 -9.25
C ARG A 301 -18.37 15.46 -9.15
N ILE A 302 -19.10 16.11 -10.05
CA ILE A 302 -20.46 15.72 -10.38
C ILE A 302 -20.35 14.72 -11.53
N PHE A 303 -20.41 13.43 -11.22
CA PHE A 303 -20.53 12.42 -12.26
C PHE A 303 -22.00 12.35 -12.69
N PRO A 304 -22.29 12.42 -14.01
CA PRO A 304 -23.61 12.02 -14.48
C PRO A 304 -23.85 10.57 -14.05
N ALA A 305 -25.00 10.32 -13.42
CA ALA A 305 -25.41 8.96 -13.06
C ALA A 305 -25.34 8.07 -14.30
N SER A 306 -24.89 6.83 -14.15
CA SER A 306 -24.82 5.89 -15.29
C SER A 306 -26.19 5.76 -15.94
N GLU A 307 -26.26 5.64 -17.26
CA GLU A 307 -27.52 5.53 -18.01
C GLU A 307 -28.43 4.42 -17.46
N ASN A 308 -27.88 3.26 -17.08
CA ASN A 308 -28.63 2.16 -16.45
C ASN A 308 -29.30 2.55 -15.11
N LEU A 309 -28.67 3.45 -14.36
CA LEU A 309 -29.18 3.94 -13.07
C LEU A 309 -30.26 5.00 -13.31
N LEU A 310 -30.07 5.86 -14.31
CA LEU A 310 -31.10 6.80 -14.78
C LEU A 310 -32.33 6.07 -15.35
N GLU A 311 -32.16 4.97 -16.09
CA GLU A 311 -33.25 4.11 -16.56
C GLU A 311 -34.01 3.46 -15.40
N TYR A 312 -33.30 2.99 -14.37
CA TYR A 312 -33.92 2.40 -13.18
C TYR A 312 -34.82 3.40 -12.46
N TYR A 313 -34.39 4.66 -12.35
CA TYR A 313 -35.18 5.72 -11.73
C TYR A 313 -36.32 6.23 -12.63
N LYS A 314 -36.18 6.18 -13.95
CA LYS A 314 -37.28 6.45 -14.87
C LYS A 314 -38.39 5.40 -14.76
N LYS A 315 -38.02 4.11 -14.68
CA LYS A 315 -38.98 3.00 -14.51
C LYS A 315 -39.63 2.93 -13.12
N ALA A 316 -39.01 3.51 -12.10
CA ALA A 316 -39.57 3.55 -10.75
C ALA A 316 -40.51 4.76 -10.51
N GLY A 317 -40.59 5.69 -11.47
CA GLY A 317 -41.46 6.87 -11.44
C GLY A 317 -42.68 6.78 -12.38
N GLU A 318 -42.85 5.65 -13.06
CA GLU A 318 -44.09 5.22 -13.75
C GLU A 318 -44.86 4.24 -12.86
#